data_AF-A0A812Q943-F1
#
_entry.id   AF-A0A812Q943-F1
#
_cell.length_a   1.000
_cell.length_b   1.000
_cell.length_c   1.000
_cell.angle_alpha   90.00
_cell.angle_beta   90.00
_cell.angle_gamma   90.00
#
_symmetry.space_group_name_H-M   'P 1'
#
loop_
_entity.id
_entity.type
_entity.pdbx_description
1 polymer ?
#
loop_
_entity_poly.entity_id
_entity_poly.type
_entity_poly.pdbx_seq_one_letter_code
_entity_poly.pdbx_strand_id
1 'polypeptide(L)'
;MLEYTNSTFHRVQVTRAYTSSMLQTFNKFCFSHGLVELSAKLPGRAEQPGIWPAFWIFGNLGRAILKDSTDQLWPFSYDQCPDLKHAAANQAPQDAQRINACLSKDITDLYGLNARQGRGAVEIDIIEAMQRDL
;
A
#
# COMPACT_ATOMS: atom_id res chain seq x y z
N MET A 1 16.94 4.69 -17.14
CA MET A 1 16.41 5.99 -17.62
C MET A 1 14.90 5.94 -17.42
N LEU A 2 14.34 6.82 -16.58
CA LEU A 2 12.88 6.94 -16.41
C LEU A 2 12.42 8.18 -17.16
N GLU A 3 11.42 8.00 -18.01
CA GLU A 3 10.76 9.09 -18.74
C GLU A 3 9.38 9.33 -18.14
N TYR A 4 9.05 10.59 -17.88
CA TYR A 4 7.69 10.98 -17.55
C TYR A 4 7.33 12.31 -18.21
N THR A 5 6.04 12.54 -18.40
CA THR A 5 5.50 13.80 -18.91
C THR A 5 5.08 14.65 -17.72
N ASN A 6 5.59 15.87 -17.63
CA ASN A 6 5.22 16.78 -16.54
C ASN A 6 3.84 17.45 -16.78
N SER A 7 3.40 18.28 -15.84
CA SER A 7 2.12 19.00 -15.92
C SER A 7 2.02 20.01 -17.07
N THR A 8 3.14 20.34 -17.73
CA THR A 8 3.21 21.19 -18.91
C THR A 8 3.47 20.41 -20.20
N PHE A 9 3.25 19.08 -20.18
CA PHE A 9 3.38 18.18 -21.32
C PHE A 9 4.79 18.06 -21.93
N HIS A 10 5.83 18.40 -21.16
CA HIS A 10 7.21 18.19 -21.56
C HIS A 10 7.73 16.83 -21.07
N ARG A 11 8.48 16.15 -21.94
CA ARG A 11 9.15 14.89 -21.63
C ARG A 11 10.39 15.17 -20.80
N VAL A 12 10.38 14.72 -19.56
CA VAL A 12 11.50 14.88 -18.62
C VAL A 12 12.28 13.57 -18.54
N GLN A 13 13.59 13.68 -18.75
CA GLN A 13 14.53 12.58 -18.57
C GLN A 13 15.11 12.64 -17.17
N VAL A 14 14.95 11.57 -16.40
CA VAL A 14 15.58 11.46 -15.08
C VAL A 14 16.59 10.32 -15.08
N THR A 15 17.85 10.70 -14.83
CA THR A 15 18.91 9.74 -14.54
C THR A 15 18.82 9.34 -13.07
N ARG A 16 18.71 8.04 -12.82
CA ARG A 16 18.75 7.46 -11.47
C ARG A 16 20.02 6.62 -11.38
N ALA A 17 20.74 6.72 -10.27
CA ALA A 17 21.94 5.92 -10.02
C ALA A 17 21.64 4.43 -9.79
N TYR A 18 20.38 4.11 -9.42
CA TYR A 18 19.94 2.76 -9.09
C TYR A 18 18.65 2.41 -9.84
N THR A 19 18.51 1.13 -10.14
CA THR A 19 17.32 0.52 -10.74
C THR A 19 16.97 -0.76 -10.00
N SER A 20 15.69 -1.05 -9.88
CA SER A 20 15.18 -2.28 -9.26
C SER A 20 13.95 -2.77 -10.02
N SER A 21 13.42 -3.92 -9.60
CA SER A 21 12.21 -4.52 -10.17
C SER A 21 11.16 -4.72 -9.10
N MET A 22 9.90 -4.50 -9.47
CA MET A 22 8.74 -4.88 -8.67
C MET A 22 7.79 -5.68 -9.55
N LEU A 23 7.45 -6.89 -9.12
CA LEU A 23 6.42 -7.72 -9.73
C LEU A 23 5.19 -7.69 -8.84
N GLN A 24 4.01 -7.52 -9.43
CA GLN A 24 2.74 -7.44 -8.71
C GLN A 24 1.64 -8.22 -9.42
N THR A 25 0.74 -8.82 -8.65
CA THR A 25 -0.43 -9.56 -9.13
C THR A 25 -1.74 -8.79 -8.97
N PHE A 26 -1.66 -7.47 -8.77
CA PHE A 26 -2.82 -6.59 -8.55
C PHE A 26 -3.93 -6.83 -9.58
N ASN A 27 -5.16 -7.09 -9.09
CA ASN A 27 -6.33 -7.44 -9.91
C ASN A 27 -6.15 -8.61 -10.91
N LYS A 28 -5.16 -9.49 -10.67
CA LYS A 28 -4.92 -10.69 -11.49
C LYS A 28 -4.98 -11.96 -10.65
N PHE A 29 -4.41 -11.92 -9.44
CA PHE A 29 -4.46 -13.01 -8.49
C PHE A 29 -4.69 -12.43 -7.09
N CYS A 30 -5.84 -12.80 -6.50
CA CYS A 30 -6.31 -12.32 -5.20
C CYS A 30 -6.84 -13.51 -4.40
N PHE A 31 -6.60 -13.50 -3.10
CA PHE A 31 -7.05 -14.53 -2.16
C PHE A 31 -7.44 -13.87 -0.84
N SER A 32 -8.35 -14.50 -0.10
CA SER A 32 -8.78 -14.06 1.24
C SER A 32 -8.31 -14.99 2.36
N HIS A 33 -8.03 -16.25 2.01
CA HIS A 33 -7.59 -17.29 2.93
C HIS A 33 -6.61 -18.21 2.21
N GLY A 34 -5.81 -18.95 2.97
CA GLY A 34 -4.87 -19.93 2.45
C GLY A 34 -3.50 -19.81 3.09
N LEU A 35 -2.53 -20.49 2.47
CA LEU A 35 -1.12 -20.44 2.84
C LEU A 35 -0.33 -19.76 1.73
N VAL A 36 0.54 -18.83 2.12
CA VAL A 36 1.48 -18.17 1.20
C VAL A 36 2.88 -18.64 1.57
N GLU A 37 3.58 -19.26 0.62
CA GLU A 37 4.96 -19.74 0.80
C GLU A 37 5.86 -19.13 -0.27
N LEU A 38 7.09 -18.80 0.11
CA LEU A 38 8.13 -18.30 -0.78
C LEU A 38 9.42 -19.08 -0.53
N SER A 39 10.05 -19.56 -1.60
CA SER A 39 11.45 -20.00 -1.58
C SER A 39 12.28 -19.02 -2.40
N ALA A 40 13.19 -18.32 -1.75
CA ALA A 40 14.01 -17.30 -2.39
C ALA A 40 15.43 -17.29 -1.83
N LYS A 41 16.40 -16.92 -2.68
CA LYS A 41 17.75 -16.56 -2.27
C LYS A 41 17.88 -15.05 -2.30
N LEU A 42 18.07 -14.44 -1.13
CA LEU A 42 18.18 -12.99 -1.04
C LEU A 42 19.44 -12.48 -1.76
N PRO A 43 19.35 -11.31 -2.44
CA PRO A 43 20.47 -10.70 -3.13
C PRO A 43 21.51 -10.17 -2.15
N GLY A 44 22.75 -10.01 -2.62
CA GLY A 44 23.82 -9.38 -1.86
C GLY A 44 24.51 -10.30 -0.84
N ARG A 45 25.36 -9.69 -0.01
CA ARG A 45 25.97 -10.30 1.17
C ARG A 45 25.29 -9.72 2.40
N ALA A 46 25.23 -10.48 3.50
CA ALA A 46 24.54 -10.05 4.71
C ALA A 46 25.11 -8.76 5.32
N GLU A 47 26.36 -8.44 5.03
CA GLU A 47 27.07 -7.26 5.55
C GLU A 47 27.03 -6.06 4.59
N GLN A 48 26.43 -6.21 3.39
CA GLN A 48 26.38 -5.16 2.38
C GLN A 48 25.07 -4.36 2.48
N PRO A 49 25.11 -3.10 2.96
CA PRO A 49 23.91 -2.29 3.07
C PRO A 49 23.42 -1.80 1.70
N GLY A 50 22.15 -1.38 1.67
CA GLY A 50 21.57 -0.67 0.53
C GLY A 50 20.69 -1.50 -0.41
N ILE A 51 20.58 -2.82 -0.18
CA ILE A 51 19.58 -3.67 -0.84
C ILE A 51 18.49 -4.02 0.17
N TRP A 52 17.23 -3.89 -0.26
CA TRP A 52 16.06 -4.15 0.57
C TRP A 52 15.11 -5.10 -0.19
N PRO A 53 15.38 -6.41 -0.21
CA PRO A 53 14.44 -7.38 -0.77
C PRO A 53 13.17 -7.41 0.07
N ALA A 54 12.02 -7.44 -0.61
CA ALA A 54 10.73 -7.54 0.04
C ALA A 54 9.81 -8.52 -0.71
N PHE A 55 9.04 -9.27 0.08
CA PHE A 55 7.91 -10.06 -0.36
C PHE A 55 6.78 -9.82 0.64
N TRP A 56 5.69 -9.26 0.13
CA TRP A 56 4.57 -8.79 0.92
C TRP A 56 3.30 -9.01 0.15
N ILE A 57 2.19 -9.02 0.89
CA ILE A 57 0.85 -9.11 0.35
C ILE A 57 0.12 -7.81 0.66
N PHE A 58 -0.84 -7.45 -0.21
CA PHE A 58 -1.48 -6.15 -0.16
C PHE A 58 -2.98 -6.25 -0.39
N GLY A 59 -3.75 -5.45 0.34
CA GLY A 59 -5.18 -5.33 0.12
C GLY A 59 -5.49 -4.80 -1.29
N ASN A 60 -6.37 -5.50 -2.01
CA ASN A 60 -6.64 -5.27 -3.44
C ASN A 60 -7.38 -3.95 -3.76
N LEU A 61 -7.62 -3.08 -2.77
CA LEU A 61 -8.18 -1.74 -2.99
C LEU A 61 -7.13 -0.72 -3.45
N GLY A 62 -5.86 -0.97 -3.15
CA GLY A 62 -4.77 -0.11 -3.58
C GLY A 62 -3.82 -0.84 -4.53
N ARG A 63 -3.22 -0.10 -5.45
CA ARG A 63 -2.12 -0.58 -6.27
C ARG A 63 -0.83 0.01 -5.73
N ALA A 64 0.06 -0.87 -5.29
CA ALA A 64 1.41 -0.48 -4.92
C ALA A 64 2.06 0.42 -5.98
N ILE A 65 2.92 1.35 -5.54
CA ILE A 65 3.64 2.37 -6.36
C ILE A 65 2.77 3.38 -7.13
N LEU A 66 1.44 3.27 -7.07
CA LEU A 66 0.52 4.28 -7.62
C LEU A 66 -0.10 5.08 -6.48
N LYS A 67 0.52 6.24 -6.17
CA LYS A 67 0.17 7.07 -5.00
C LYS A 67 -1.33 7.34 -4.87
N ASP A 68 -1.99 7.71 -5.96
CA ASP A 68 -3.42 8.06 -5.94
C ASP A 68 -4.32 6.89 -5.53
N SER A 69 -3.85 5.65 -5.70
CA SER A 69 -4.57 4.44 -5.30
C SER A 69 -4.26 3.99 -3.87
N THR A 70 -3.22 4.53 -3.24
CA THR A 70 -2.83 4.17 -1.86
C THR A 70 -3.18 5.26 -0.85
N ASP A 71 -3.47 6.47 -1.33
CA ASP A 71 -3.81 7.63 -0.50
C ASP A 71 -5.03 7.36 0.39
N GLN A 72 -4.82 7.45 1.72
CA GLN A 72 -5.82 7.14 2.76
C GLN A 72 -6.46 5.73 2.64
N LEU A 73 -5.81 4.82 1.92
CA LEU A 73 -6.17 3.39 1.85
C LEU A 73 -5.12 2.52 2.54
N TRP A 74 -3.85 2.88 2.40
CA TRP A 74 -2.74 2.29 3.15
C TRP A 74 -2.44 3.14 4.40
N PRO A 75 -1.96 2.58 5.53
CA PRO A 75 -1.62 1.16 5.76
C PRO A 75 -2.70 0.35 6.46
N PHE A 76 -3.76 0.99 6.94
CA PHE A 76 -4.67 0.37 7.88
C PHE A 76 -6.05 0.13 7.29
N SER A 77 -6.79 -0.80 7.91
CA SER A 77 -8.21 -1.04 7.63
C SER A 77 -8.93 -1.19 8.97
N TYR A 78 -9.68 -0.15 9.36
CA TYR A 78 -10.49 -0.15 10.57
C TYR A 78 -11.97 -0.15 10.21
N ASP A 79 -12.75 -0.97 10.91
CA ASP A 79 -14.21 -1.10 10.71
C ASP A 79 -15.00 -0.39 11.82
N GLN A 80 -14.57 0.82 12.17
CA GLN A 80 -15.17 1.62 13.24
C GLN A 80 -15.25 3.09 12.83
N CYS A 81 -16.28 3.78 13.35
CA CYS A 81 -16.40 5.24 13.24
C CYS A 81 -16.00 5.87 14.59
N PRO A 82 -14.71 6.13 14.82
CA PRO A 82 -14.24 6.69 16.09
C PRO A 82 -14.77 8.10 16.33
N ASP A 83 -15.07 8.40 17.59
CA ASP A 83 -15.37 9.76 18.07
C ASP A 83 -14.11 10.64 17.95
N LEU A 84 -14.30 11.91 17.59
CA LEU A 84 -13.24 12.92 17.44
C LEU A 84 -12.42 13.09 18.72
N LYS A 85 -12.95 12.78 19.90
CA LYS A 85 -12.16 12.78 21.16
C LYS A 85 -10.98 11.80 21.15
N HIS A 86 -11.00 10.79 20.28
CA HIS A 86 -9.89 9.84 20.08
C HIS A 86 -8.87 10.31 19.04
N ALA A 87 -8.94 11.59 18.61
CA ALA A 87 -8.05 12.20 17.63
C ALA A 87 -6.55 12.13 18.00
N ALA A 88 -6.19 12.10 19.29
CA ALA A 88 -4.80 12.01 19.70
C ALA A 88 -4.09 10.74 19.17
N ALA A 89 -4.82 9.65 18.92
CA ALA A 89 -4.25 8.42 18.39
C ALA A 89 -4.13 8.41 16.85
N ASN A 90 -4.97 9.17 16.14
CA ASN A 90 -5.15 9.05 14.68
C ASN A 90 -5.26 10.40 13.95
N GLN A 91 -4.80 11.50 14.55
CA GLN A 91 -4.90 12.89 14.09
C GLN A 91 -6.34 13.33 13.74
N ALA A 92 -6.86 12.89 12.59
CA ALA A 92 -8.24 13.04 12.15
C ALA A 92 -8.86 11.64 11.98
N PRO A 93 -9.41 11.04 13.05
CA PRO A 93 -9.71 9.61 13.10
C PRO A 93 -10.85 9.20 12.16
N GLN A 94 -11.68 10.14 11.71
CA GLN A 94 -12.76 9.93 10.74
C GLN A 94 -12.32 10.13 9.28
N ASP A 95 -11.19 10.82 9.05
CA ASP A 95 -10.70 11.17 7.71
C ASP A 95 -9.40 10.44 7.35
N ALA A 96 -8.79 9.74 8.32
CA ALA A 96 -7.54 9.00 8.13
C ALA A 96 -7.67 7.81 7.16
N GLN A 97 -8.89 7.31 6.94
CA GLN A 97 -9.20 6.21 6.03
C GLN A 97 -10.32 6.61 5.08
N ARG A 98 -10.09 6.50 3.78
CA ARG A 98 -11.01 6.95 2.73
C ARG A 98 -12.31 6.17 2.68
N ILE A 99 -12.24 4.85 2.88
CA ILE A 99 -13.41 3.98 2.97
C ILE A 99 -13.56 3.55 4.42
N ASN A 100 -14.33 4.27 5.21
CA ASN A 100 -14.46 4.05 6.66
C ASN A 100 -15.92 3.80 7.07
N ALA A 101 -16.12 3.36 8.32
CA ALA A 101 -17.46 3.08 8.85
C ALA A 101 -18.28 4.34 9.18
N CYS A 102 -17.72 5.54 9.07
CA CYS A 102 -18.49 6.79 9.17
C CYS A 102 -19.29 7.10 7.89
N LEU A 103 -18.93 6.48 6.75
CA LEU A 103 -19.63 6.70 5.49
C LEU A 103 -21.06 6.16 5.51
N SER A 104 -21.98 7.01 5.05
CA SER A 104 -23.40 6.72 4.92
C SER A 104 -23.72 6.02 3.59
N LYS A 105 -24.92 5.43 3.53
CA LYS A 105 -25.34 4.59 2.40
C LYS A 105 -25.38 5.34 1.06
N ASP A 106 -25.81 6.60 1.08
CA ASP A 106 -25.86 7.49 -0.08
C ASP A 106 -24.48 7.67 -0.73
N ILE A 107 -23.41 7.76 0.06
CA ILE A 107 -22.04 7.84 -0.46
C ILE A 107 -21.55 6.47 -0.92
N THR A 108 -21.77 5.41 -0.13
CA THR A 108 -21.21 4.09 -0.45
C THR A 108 -21.87 3.43 -1.66
N ASP A 109 -23.16 3.68 -1.90
CA ASP A 109 -23.89 3.16 -3.06
C ASP A 109 -23.27 3.61 -4.40
N LEU A 110 -22.72 4.83 -4.46
CA LEU A 110 -22.06 5.38 -5.66
C LEU A 110 -20.87 4.54 -6.13
N TYR A 111 -20.26 3.79 -5.22
CA TYR A 111 -19.06 2.99 -5.45
C TYR A 111 -19.30 1.48 -5.31
N GLY A 112 -20.56 1.06 -5.08
CA GLY A 112 -20.90 -0.35 -4.82
C GLY A 112 -20.29 -0.88 -3.51
N LEU A 113 -20.12 -0.02 -2.51
CA LEU A 113 -19.55 -0.37 -1.20
C LEU A 113 -20.66 -0.55 -0.15
N ASN A 114 -20.34 -1.30 0.91
CA ASN A 114 -21.23 -1.46 2.04
C ASN A 114 -21.20 -0.20 2.92
N ALA A 115 -22.38 0.29 3.32
CA ALA A 115 -22.50 1.36 4.30
C ALA A 115 -21.93 0.93 5.65
N ARG A 116 -21.34 1.87 6.39
CA ARG A 116 -20.79 1.61 7.74
C ARG A 116 -19.72 0.51 7.79
N GLN A 117 -19.05 0.22 6.67
CA GLN A 117 -17.98 -0.75 6.60
C GLN A 117 -16.67 -0.09 6.18
N GLY A 118 -15.66 -0.19 7.04
CA GLY A 118 -14.32 0.28 6.72
C GLY A 118 -13.49 -0.74 5.95
N ARG A 119 -12.74 -0.25 4.97
CA ARG A 119 -11.88 -1.04 4.10
C ARG A 119 -10.60 -0.27 3.80
N GLY A 120 -9.48 -0.98 3.71
CA GLY A 120 -8.19 -0.41 3.34
C GLY A 120 -7.37 -1.35 2.46
N ALA A 121 -6.21 -0.86 2.07
CA ALA A 121 -5.17 -1.58 1.38
C ALA A 121 -4.05 -1.89 2.37
N VAL A 122 -4.30 -2.85 3.26
CA VAL A 122 -3.35 -3.28 4.29
C VAL A 122 -2.18 -3.99 3.64
N GLU A 123 -0.98 -3.68 4.12
CA GLU A 123 0.26 -4.39 3.80
C GLU A 123 0.58 -5.40 4.89
N ILE A 124 0.96 -6.61 4.47
CA ILE A 124 1.49 -7.63 5.38
C ILE A 124 2.81 -8.11 4.79
N ASP A 125 3.88 -7.81 5.51
CA ASP A 125 5.23 -8.18 5.14
C ASP A 125 5.53 -9.62 5.54
N ILE A 126 5.89 -10.44 4.56
CA ILE A 126 6.37 -11.81 4.79
C ILE A 126 7.89 -11.79 4.88
N ILE A 127 8.53 -11.00 4.01
CA ILE A 127 9.93 -10.62 4.09
C ILE A 127 10.00 -9.12 3.83
N GLU A 128 10.56 -8.37 4.77
CA GLU A 128 11.00 -6.99 4.57
C GLU A 128 12.33 -6.86 5.32
N ALA A 129 13.44 -6.99 4.59
CA ALA A 129 14.76 -7.10 5.22
C ALA A 129 15.74 -6.11 4.63
N MET A 130 16.26 -5.23 5.49
CA MET A 130 17.53 -4.59 5.25
C MET A 130 18.60 -5.45 5.91
N GLN A 131 19.47 -6.08 5.14
CA GLN A 131 20.52 -6.91 5.71
C GLN A 131 21.54 -6.02 6.42
N ARG A 132 21.44 -5.93 7.76
CA ARG A 132 22.54 -5.69 8.71
C ARG A 132 22.09 -5.90 10.16
N ASP A 133 22.77 -6.80 10.89
CA ASP A 133 23.43 -6.50 12.18
C ASP A 133 24.22 -7.72 12.71
N LEU A 134 25.55 -7.50 12.84
CA LEU A 134 26.65 -8.27 13.43
C LEU A 134 26.96 -9.70 12.94
#